data_AF-A0A357WW85-F1
#
_entry.id   AF-A0A357WW85-F1
#
_cell.length_a   1.000
_cell.length_b   1.000
_cell.length_c   1.000
_cell.angle_alpha   90.00
_cell.angle_beta   90.00
_cell.angle_gamma   90.00
#
_symmetry.space_group_name_H-M   'P 1'
#
loop_
_entity.id
_entity.type
_entity.pdbx_description
1 polymer ?
#
loop_
_entity_poly.entity_id
_entity_poly.type
_entity_poly.pdbx_seq_one_letter_code
_entity_poly.pdbx_strand_id
1 'polypeptide(L)'
;VFSLFWKRTTLAGALTGMIIGGALTFIWKYLVAPIHTLLNIYELLPAFIIASLVIVVVSLLGEQPSKEIQDEFDLVASSTPIE
;
A
#
# COMPACT_ATOMS: atom_id res chain seq x y z
N VAL A 1 -1.55 -3.04 -6.61
CA VAL A 1 -1.64 -4.31 -5.85
C VAL A 1 -2.83 -4.28 -4.92
N PHE A 2 -2.83 -3.45 -3.86
CA PHE A 2 -3.93 -3.42 -2.89
C PHE A 2 -5.30 -3.13 -3.49
N SER A 3 -5.43 -2.09 -4.32
CA SER A 3 -6.71 -1.75 -4.98
C SER A 3 -7.25 -2.83 -5.92
N LEU A 4 -6.41 -3.74 -6.40
CA LEU A 4 -6.81 -4.80 -7.34
C LEU A 4 -7.12 -6.12 -6.63
N PHE A 5 -6.43 -6.40 -5.52
CA PHE A 5 -6.51 -7.70 -4.84
C PHE A 5 -7.13 -7.61 -3.45
N TRP A 6 -7.48 -6.41 -2.97
CA TRP A 6 -8.00 -6.22 -1.62
C TRP A 6 -9.03 -5.07 -1.54
N LYS A 7 -10.31 -5.46 -1.46
CA LYS A 7 -11.45 -4.54 -1.41
C LYS A 7 -11.54 -3.61 -0.19
N ARG A 8 -10.73 -3.86 0.84
CA ARG A 8 -10.68 -2.99 2.04
C ARG A 8 -9.71 -1.81 1.89
N THR A 9 -9.05 -1.66 0.74
CA THR A 9 -8.19 -0.51 0.47
C THR A 9 -8.98 0.80 0.49
N THR A 10 -8.55 1.75 1.31
CA THR A 10 -9.17 3.08 1.46
C THR A 10 -8.30 4.17 0.85
N LEU A 11 -8.88 5.30 0.45
CA LEU A 11 -8.12 6.49 0.01
C LEU A 11 -7.07 6.94 1.03
N ALA A 12 -7.45 7.01 2.32
CA ALA A 12 -6.54 7.42 3.39
C ALA A 12 -5.33 6.48 3.48
N GLY A 13 -5.56 5.17 3.56
CA GLY A 13 -4.50 4.17 3.55
C GLY A 13 -3.58 4.25 2.33
N ALA A 14 -4.14 4.39 1.13
CA ALA A 14 -3.36 4.53 -0.10
C ALA A 14 -2.50 5.80 -0.10
N LEU A 15 -3.08 6.94 0.31
CA LEU A 15 -2.38 8.23 0.35
C LEU A 15 -1.27 8.23 1.40
N THR A 16 -1.55 7.76 2.61
CA THR A 16 -0.53 7.67 3.67
C THR A 16 0.56 6.69 3.29
N GLY A 17 0.22 5.55 2.68
CA GLY A 17 1.19 4.59 2.13
C GLY A 17 2.10 5.19 1.07
N MET A 18 1.55 5.96 0.13
CA MET A 18 2.32 6.65 -0.90
C MET A 18 3.32 7.65 -0.30
N ILE A 19 2.88 8.46 0.66
CA ILE A 19 3.73 9.45 1.33
C ILE A 19 4.83 8.75 2.13
N ILE A 20 4.49 7.74 2.95
CA ILE A 20 5.48 7.02 3.76
C ILE A 20 6.46 6.26 2.88
N GLY A 21 5.99 5.58 1.83
CA GLY A 21 6.86 4.90 0.87
C GLY A 21 7.84 5.86 0.23
N GLY A 22 7.34 6.99 -0.29
CA GLY A 22 8.17 8.03 -0.88
C GLY A 22 9.19 8.62 0.09
N ALA A 23 8.80 8.94 1.33
CA ALA A 23 9.74 9.46 2.32
C ALA A 23 10.81 8.41 2.71
N LEU A 24 10.40 7.16 2.85
CA LEU A 24 11.27 6.08 3.31
C LEU A 24 12.34 5.70 2.29
N THR A 25 12.12 5.88 0.99
CA THR A 25 13.19 5.66 0.00
C THR A 25 14.37 6.60 0.25
N PHE A 26 14.12 7.89 0.50
CA PHE A 26 15.15 8.88 0.82
C PHE A 26 15.78 8.60 2.18
N ILE A 27 14.96 8.36 3.21
CA ILE A 27 15.47 8.04 4.56
C ILE A 27 16.35 6.80 4.52
N TRP A 28 15.92 5.74 3.84
CA TRP A 28 16.71 4.52 3.75
C TRP A 28 18.02 4.75 3.00
N LYS A 29 17.97 5.43 1.84
CA LYS A 29 19.15 5.67 1.00
C LYS A 29 20.21 6.52 1.69
N TYR A 30 19.81 7.61 2.34
CA TYR A 30 20.73 8.61 2.85
C TYR A 30 21.06 8.46 4.33
N LEU A 31 20.17 7.88 5.13
CA LEU A 31 20.35 7.79 6.57
C LEU A 31 20.59 6.36 7.05
N VAL A 32 19.95 5.34 6.46
CA VAL A 32 20.02 3.95 6.97
C VAL A 32 21.09 3.13 6.28
N ALA A 33 21.08 3.07 4.95
CA ALA A 33 22.01 2.29 4.14
C ALA A 33 23.50 2.60 4.43
N PRO A 34 23.91 3.87 4.70
CA PRO A 34 25.31 4.18 5.02
C PRO A 34 25.77 3.70 6.40
N ILE A 35 24.85 3.37 7.32
CA ILE A 35 25.20 2.97 8.70
C ILE A 35 25.92 1.62 8.72
N HIS A 36 25.48 0.68 7.89
CA HIS A 36 26.01 -0.67 7.91
C HIS A 36 25.90 -1.35 6.54
N THR A 37 26.92 -2.13 6.15
CA THR A 37 26.96 -2.81 4.85
C THR A 37 25.76 -3.73 4.60
N LEU A 38 25.26 -4.40 5.65
CA LEU A 38 24.06 -5.25 5.54
C LEU A 38 22.77 -4.48 5.24
N LEU A 39 22.71 -3.18 5.55
CA LEU A 39 21.56 -2.31 5.30
C LEU A 39 21.64 -1.61 3.94
N ASN A 40 22.78 -1.71 3.25
CA ASN A 40 23.00 -1.20 1.89
C ASN A 40 22.38 -2.12 0.84
N ILE A 41 21.10 -2.42 1.04
CA ILE A 41 20.22 -3.11 0.10
C ILE A 41 19.47 -2.07 -0.74
N TYR A 42 18.83 -2.55 -1.82
CA TYR A 42 18.00 -1.70 -2.66
C TYR A 42 16.88 -1.05 -1.84
N GLU A 43 16.88 0.27 -1.76
CA GLU A 43 16.04 1.06 -0.85
C GLU A 43 14.53 0.91 -1.12
N LEU A 44 14.14 0.55 -2.35
CA LEU A 44 12.73 0.34 -2.67
C LEU A 44 12.15 -0.89 -1.98
N LEU A 45 12.96 -1.90 -1.65
CA LEU A 45 12.48 -3.12 -0.98
C LEU A 45 11.93 -2.82 0.43
N PRO A 46 12.71 -2.24 1.37
CA PRO A 46 12.19 -1.89 2.69
C PRO A 46 11.11 -0.80 2.61
N ALA A 47 11.24 0.16 1.68
CA ALA A 47 10.22 1.19 1.47
C ALA A 47 8.87 0.58 1.05
N PHE A 48 8.87 -0.36 0.11
CA PHE A 48 7.68 -1.05 -0.35
C PHE A 48 7.02 -1.88 0.76
N ILE A 49 7.80 -2.60 1.57
CA ILE A 49 7.28 -3.42 2.68
C ILE A 49 6.59 -2.53 3.72
N ILE A 50 7.24 -1.43 4.12
CA ILE A 50 6.68 -0.53 5.14
C ILE A 50 5.47 0.23 4.58
N ALA A 51 5.52 0.72 3.34
CA ALA A 51 4.37 1.34 2.69
C ALA A 51 3.18 0.38 2.60
N SER A 52 3.43 -0.88 2.23
CA SER A 52 2.43 -1.94 2.18
C SER A 52 1.75 -2.15 3.53
N LEU A 53 2.55 -2.27 4.61
CA LEU A 53 2.03 -2.41 5.96
C LEU A 53 1.19 -1.20 6.38
N VAL A 54 1.66 0.01 6.08
CA VAL A 54 0.94 1.26 6.37
C VAL A 54 -0.40 1.28 5.66
N ILE A 55 -0.46 0.94 4.36
CA ILE A 55 -1.72 0.89 3.60
C ILE A 55 -2.70 -0.03 4.32
N VAL A 56 -2.26 -1.24 4.69
CA VAL A 56 -3.13 -2.21 5.38
C VAL A 56 -3.62 -1.67 6.73
N VAL A 57 -2.70 -1.18 7.57
CA VAL A 57 -3.05 -0.71 8.92
C VAL A 57 -3.99 0.48 8.87
N VAL A 58 -3.67 1.50 8.07
CA VAL A 58 -4.49 2.72 7.98
C VAL A 58 -5.85 2.43 7.35
N SER A 59 -5.92 1.54 6.35
CA SER A 59 -7.20 1.11 5.76
C SER A 59 -8.07 0.30 6.71
N LEU A 60 -7.48 -0.42 7.67
CA LEU A 60 -8.23 -1.14 8.69
C LEU A 60 -8.70 -0.23 9.83
N LEU A 61 -7.91 0.79 10.17
CA LEU A 61 -8.28 1.80 11.19
C LEU A 61 -9.34 2.80 10.69
N GLY A 62 -9.37 3.06 9.38
CA GLY A 62 -10.33 3.96 8.75
C GLY A 62 -11.69 3.33 8.47
N GLU A 63 -12.61 4.18 8.00
CA GLU A 63 -13.90 3.73 7.48
C GLU A 63 -13.71 2.83 6.25
N GLN A 64 -14.57 1.83 6.17
CA GLN A 64 -14.59 0.91 5.04
C GLN A 64 -15.08 1.61 3.77
N PRO A 65 -14.60 1.19 2.58
CA PRO A 65 -15.18 1.66 1.32
C PRO A 65 -16.69 1.46 1.28
N SER A 66 -17.40 2.35 0.58
CA SER A 66 -18.87 2.26 0.47
C SER A 66 -19.29 0.91 -0.10
N LYS A 67 -20.53 0.51 0.18
CA LYS A 67 -21.07 -0.75 -0.32
C LYS A 67 -21.02 -0.83 -1.85
N GLU A 68 -21.33 0.27 -2.53
CA GLU A 68 -21.22 0.41 -3.99
C GLU A 68 -19.81 0.07 -4.51
N ILE A 69 -18.75 0.59 -3.87
CA ILE A 69 -17.36 0.28 -4.27
C ILE A 69 -17.02 -1.20 -4.02
N GLN A 70 -17.50 -1.77 -2.92
CA GLN A 70 -17.26 -3.18 -2.60
C GLN A 70 -18.00 -4.11 -3.59
N ASP A 71 -19.24 -3.76 -3.94
CA ASP A 71 -20.06 -4.51 -4.89
C ASP A 71 -19.43 -4.46 -6.29
N GLU A 72 -18.93 -3.29 -6.73
CA GLU A 72 -18.19 -3.15 -8.00
C GLU A 72 -16.89 -3.97 -8.01
N PHE A 73 -16.13 -3.93 -6.91
CA PHE A 73 -14.92 -4.76 -6.78
C PHE A 73 -15.26 -6.25 -6.93
N ASP A 74 -16.30 -6.71 -6.24
CA ASP A 74 -16.73 -8.11 -6.26
C ASP A 74 -17.29 -8.50 -7.64
N LEU A 75 -17.96 -7.58 -8.35
CA LEU A 75 -18.44 -7.78 -9.73
C LEU A 75 -17.27 -8.01 -10.69
N VAL A 76 -16.27 -7.12 -10.71
CA VAL A 76 -15.10 -7.22 -11.61
C VAL A 76 -14.20 -8.40 -11.24
N ALA A 77 -14.16 -8.80 -9.95
CA ALA A 77 -13.46 -10.00 -9.52
C ALA A 77 -14.19 -11.30 -9.91
N SER A 78 -15.50 -11.25 -10.17
CA SER A 78 -16.29 -12.39 -10.64
C SER A 78 -16.09 -12.61 -12.13
N SER A 79 -16.18 -13.86 -12.60
CA SER A 79 -16.10 -14.18 -14.05
C SER A 79 -17.39 -13.84 -14.82
N THR A 80 -18.26 -13.00 -14.24
CA THR A 80 -19.54 -12.65 -14.83
C THR A 80 -19.32 -11.64 -15.96
N PRO A 81 -19.82 -11.89 -17.17
CA PRO A 81 -19.75 -10.92 -18.26
C PRO A 81 -20.44 -9.61 -17.87
N ILE A 82 -19.79 -8.49 -18.15
CA ILE A 82 -20.42 -7.16 -18.05
C ILE A 82 -21.25 -6.99 -19.33
N GLU A 83 -22.57 -7.14 -19.22
CA GLU A 83 -23.53 -6.85 -20.30
C GLU A 83 -23.74 -5.33 -20.50
#